data_AF-A0A8T1FLS4-F1
#
_entry.id   AF-A0A8T1FLS4-F1
#
_cell.length_a   1.000
_cell.length_b   1.000
_cell.length_c   1.000
_cell.angle_alpha   90.00
_cell.angle_beta   90.00
_cell.angle_gamma   90.00
#
_symmetry.space_group_name_H-M   'P 1'
#
loop_
_entity.id
_entity.type
_entity.pdbx_description
1 polymer ?
#
loop_
_entity_poly.entity_id
_entity_poly.type
_entity_poly.pdbx_seq_one_letter_code
_entity_poly.pdbx_strand_id
1 'polypeptide(L)'
;MVKFHTLKSLNDLLLANGSAVAHFEDLPQLCEYPHLVLDSLLQNNLIRREMEGYNHDVLQETVDQDHLLNDEQRSVYSTIINAVDNLTPGNTLFFVDGPEGTGKSTLLKHILAKVRLSGKIALAVASSGIASLLLMGGRTAHSTFKIPLKLSDTSTCSIYK
;
A
#
# COMPACT_ATOMS: atom_id res chain seq x y z
N MET A 1 -6.18 -28.79 0.34
CA MET A 1 -6.87 -27.73 -0.42
C MET A 1 -8.23 -27.38 0.17
N VAL A 2 -9.20 -28.31 0.27
CA VAL A 2 -10.55 -28.03 0.85
C VAL A 2 -10.50 -27.41 2.25
N LYS A 3 -9.73 -27.99 3.19
CA LYS A 3 -9.58 -27.47 4.55
C LYS A 3 -9.15 -25.99 4.60
N PHE A 4 -8.17 -25.61 3.77
CA PHE A 4 -7.69 -24.22 3.69
C PHE A 4 -8.78 -23.27 3.18
N HIS A 5 -9.48 -23.62 2.09
CA HIS A 5 -10.54 -22.76 1.55
C HIS A 5 -11.70 -22.58 2.51
N THR A 6 -12.09 -23.65 3.22
CA THR A 6 -13.10 -23.55 4.29
C THR A 6 -12.63 -22.63 5.40
N LEU A 7 -11.38 -22.81 5.88
CA LEU A 7 -10.82 -22.00 6.96
C LEU A 7 -10.69 -20.51 6.58
N LYS A 8 -10.23 -20.23 5.36
CA LYS A 8 -10.16 -18.87 4.82
C LYS A 8 -11.55 -18.23 4.75
N SER A 9 -12.53 -18.94 4.20
CA SER A 9 -13.91 -18.43 4.09
C SER A 9 -14.52 -18.17 5.47
N LEU A 10 -14.24 -19.04 6.44
CA LEU A 10 -14.62 -18.82 7.85
C LEU A 10 -13.95 -17.58 8.42
N ASN A 11 -12.64 -17.40 8.20
CA ASN A 11 -11.92 -16.21 8.65
C ASN A 11 -12.48 -14.93 8.04
N ASP A 12 -12.81 -14.92 6.74
CA ASP A 12 -13.40 -13.78 6.06
C ASP A 12 -14.77 -13.40 6.67
N LEU A 13 -15.59 -14.40 7.03
CA LEU A 13 -16.86 -14.19 7.75
C LEU A 13 -16.65 -13.68 9.19
N LEU A 14 -15.65 -14.19 9.90
CA LEU A 14 -15.33 -13.73 11.26
C LEU A 14 -14.83 -12.28 11.25
N LEU A 15 -13.97 -11.92 10.30
CA LEU A 15 -13.46 -10.55 10.13
C LEU A 15 -14.59 -9.56 9.85
N ALA A 16 -15.58 -9.94 9.03
CA ALA A 16 -16.77 -9.13 8.80
C ALA A 16 -17.59 -8.87 10.08
N ASN A 17 -17.42 -9.70 11.11
CA ASN A 17 -18.07 -9.58 12.41
C ASN A 17 -17.10 -9.13 13.53
N GLY A 18 -15.93 -8.59 13.18
CA GLY A 18 -14.96 -8.06 14.14
C GLY A 18 -14.18 -9.12 14.92
N SER A 19 -14.15 -10.37 14.46
CA SER A 19 -13.34 -11.45 15.04
C SER A 19 -12.38 -12.04 14.00
N ALA A 20 -11.60 -13.06 14.36
CA ALA A 20 -10.66 -13.74 13.47
C ALA A 20 -10.50 -15.19 13.92
N VAL A 21 -10.09 -16.07 13.01
CA VAL A 21 -9.72 -17.47 13.35
C VAL A 21 -8.61 -17.52 14.39
N ALA A 22 -7.74 -16.51 14.40
CA ALA A 22 -6.67 -16.35 15.39
C ALA A 22 -7.15 -16.26 16.86
N HIS A 23 -8.43 -15.96 17.09
CA HIS A 23 -9.01 -15.91 18.44
C HIS A 23 -9.50 -17.28 18.96
N PHE A 24 -9.42 -18.34 18.14
CA PHE A 24 -9.90 -19.67 18.48
C PHE A 24 -8.74 -20.67 18.47
N GLU A 25 -8.25 -21.05 19.65
CA GLU A 25 -7.10 -21.97 19.79
C GLU A 25 -7.40 -23.38 19.26
N ASP A 26 -8.66 -23.82 19.33
CA ASP A 26 -9.09 -25.15 18.86
C ASP A 26 -9.19 -25.26 17.33
N LEU A 27 -9.13 -24.13 16.61
CA LEU A 27 -9.20 -24.11 15.16
C LEU A 27 -7.79 -24.12 14.53
N PRO A 28 -7.61 -24.83 13.41
CA PRO A 28 -6.39 -24.69 12.61
C PRO A 28 -6.18 -23.23 12.23
N GLN A 29 -4.93 -22.77 12.23
CA GLN A 29 -4.58 -21.39 11.97
C GLN A 29 -4.13 -21.19 10.51
N LEU A 30 -4.44 -20.03 9.93
CA LEU A 30 -4.02 -19.71 8.56
C LEU A 30 -2.49 -19.67 8.41
N CYS A 31 -1.76 -19.35 9.49
CA CYS A 31 -0.30 -19.36 9.50
C CYS A 31 0.31 -20.76 9.31
N GLU A 32 -0.47 -21.83 9.51
CA GLU A 32 -0.05 -23.21 9.21
C GLU A 32 0.00 -23.49 7.70
N TYR A 33 -0.57 -22.62 6.87
CA TYR A 33 -0.67 -22.78 5.41
C TYR A 33 -0.03 -21.60 4.64
N PRO A 34 1.24 -21.25 4.89
CA PRO A 34 1.84 -20.02 4.40
C PRO A 34 1.83 -19.88 2.87
N HIS A 35 2.11 -20.97 2.14
CA HIS A 35 2.07 -20.96 0.67
C HIS A 35 0.66 -20.74 0.12
N LEU A 36 -0.36 -21.38 0.70
CA LEU A 36 -1.74 -21.22 0.25
C LEU A 36 -2.30 -19.83 0.58
N VAL A 37 -1.89 -19.26 1.73
CA VAL A 37 -2.20 -17.87 2.08
C VAL A 37 -1.57 -16.93 1.05
N LEU A 38 -0.29 -17.11 0.72
CA LEU A 38 0.40 -16.29 -0.27
C LEU A 38 -0.27 -16.39 -1.65
N ASP A 39 -0.52 -17.60 -2.16
CA ASP A 39 -1.20 -17.82 -3.44
C ASP A 39 -2.57 -17.14 -3.48
N SER A 40 -3.32 -17.24 -2.38
CA SER A 40 -4.61 -16.57 -2.21
C SER A 40 -4.49 -15.04 -2.21
N LEU A 41 -3.47 -14.47 -1.54
CA LEU A 41 -3.24 -13.02 -1.52
C LEU A 41 -2.82 -12.49 -2.89
N LEU A 42 -2.01 -13.24 -3.63
CA LEU A 42 -1.56 -12.89 -4.98
C LEU A 42 -2.68 -12.93 -6.03
N GLN A 43 -3.85 -13.49 -5.71
CA GLN A 43 -5.06 -13.29 -6.55
C GLN A 43 -5.52 -11.82 -6.56
N ASN A 44 -5.15 -11.04 -5.54
CA ASN A 44 -5.41 -9.61 -5.52
C ASN A 44 -4.37 -8.89 -6.38
N ASN A 45 -4.81 -8.33 -7.51
CA ASN A 45 -3.96 -7.58 -8.44
C ASN A 45 -3.19 -6.41 -7.80
N LEU A 46 -3.70 -5.80 -6.73
CA LEU A 46 -2.98 -4.75 -6.00
C LEU A 46 -1.80 -5.34 -5.24
N ILE A 47 -2.03 -6.40 -4.47
CA ILE A 47 -0.99 -7.07 -3.67
C ILE A 47 0.08 -7.65 -4.59
N ARG A 48 -0.35 -8.38 -5.63
CA ARG A 48 0.55 -8.99 -6.60
C ARG A 48 1.48 -7.97 -7.26
N ARG A 49 0.94 -6.82 -7.68
CA ARG A 49 1.77 -5.74 -8.25
C ARG A 49 2.78 -5.21 -7.24
N GLU A 50 2.39 -5.04 -5.99
CA GLU A 50 3.31 -4.53 -4.98
C GLU A 50 4.43 -5.51 -4.63
N MET A 51 4.18 -6.82 -4.74
CA MET A 51 5.16 -7.86 -4.46
C MET A 51 6.04 -8.23 -5.67
N GLU A 52 5.51 -8.18 -6.90
CA GLU A 52 6.17 -8.71 -8.10
C GLU A 52 6.43 -7.64 -9.18
N GLY A 53 5.88 -6.43 -9.04
CA GLY A 53 5.77 -5.47 -10.13
C GLY A 53 6.90 -4.44 -10.24
N TYR A 54 7.88 -4.45 -9.35
CA TYR A 54 8.94 -3.44 -9.31
C TYR A 54 10.32 -4.06 -9.47
N ASN A 55 11.17 -3.40 -10.26
CA ASN A 55 12.57 -3.78 -10.41
C ASN A 55 13.35 -3.40 -9.13
N HIS A 56 13.95 -4.39 -8.49
CA HIS A 56 14.69 -4.23 -7.23
C HIS A 56 15.90 -3.28 -7.39
N ASP A 57 16.58 -3.31 -8.53
CA ASP A 57 17.72 -2.43 -8.83
C ASP A 57 17.30 -0.95 -8.88
N VAL A 58 16.14 -0.66 -9.49
CA VAL A 58 15.60 0.72 -9.56
C VAL A 58 15.17 1.22 -8.18
N LEU A 59 14.60 0.34 -7.36
CA LEU A 59 14.25 0.66 -5.99
C LEU A 59 15.51 0.92 -5.15
N GLN A 60 16.54 0.09 -5.32
CA GLN A 60 17.82 0.24 -4.62
C GLN A 60 18.51 1.54 -5.01
N GLU A 61 18.59 1.87 -6.30
CA GLU A 61 19.14 3.14 -6.78
C GLU A 61 18.42 4.35 -6.16
N THR A 62 17.10 4.30 -6.08
CA THR A 62 16.31 5.36 -5.44
C THR A 62 16.64 5.48 -3.95
N VAL A 63 16.84 4.37 -3.26
CA VAL A 63 17.21 4.36 -1.83
C VAL A 63 18.64 4.84 -1.61
N ASP A 64 19.57 4.53 -2.52
CA ASP A 64 20.97 4.95 -2.45
C ASP A 64 21.14 6.47 -2.71
N GLN A 65 20.17 7.09 -3.39
CA GLN A 65 20.08 8.53 -3.60
C GLN A 65 19.60 9.32 -2.37
N ASP A 66 19.62 8.73 -1.18
CA ASP A 66 19.23 9.36 0.09
C ASP A 66 20.00 10.68 0.40
N HIS A 67 21.17 10.89 -0.19
CA HIS A 67 21.90 12.17 -0.13
C HIS A 67 21.16 13.35 -0.80
N LEU A 68 20.14 13.10 -1.63
CA LEU A 68 19.28 14.13 -2.23
C LEU A 68 18.23 14.67 -1.25
N LEU A 69 18.03 14.01 -0.10
CA LEU A 69 17.13 14.49 0.95
C LEU A 69 17.85 15.50 1.84
N ASN A 70 17.22 16.66 2.04
CA ASN A 70 17.68 17.62 3.04
C ASN A 70 17.42 17.10 4.47
N ASP A 71 17.96 17.79 5.48
CA ASP A 71 17.91 17.33 6.87
C ASP A 71 16.47 17.15 7.41
N GLU A 72 15.55 18.05 7.03
CA GLU A 72 14.14 17.96 7.44
C GLU A 72 13.44 16.76 6.78
N GLN A 73 13.63 16.57 5.47
CA GLN A 73 13.09 15.43 4.74
C GLN A 73 13.65 14.11 5.28
N ARG A 74 14.95 14.06 5.60
CA ARG A 74 15.60 12.91 6.19
C ARG A 74 15.02 12.58 7.58
N SER A 75 14.74 13.59 8.39
CA SER A 75 14.06 13.40 9.68
C SER A 75 12.66 12.78 9.52
N VAL A 76 11.86 13.29 8.57
CA VAL A 76 10.54 12.72 8.25
C VAL A 76 10.66 11.29 7.70
N TYR A 77 11.59 11.07 6.78
CA TYR A 77 11.87 9.75 6.20
C TYR A 77 12.20 8.73 7.29
N SER A 78 13.17 9.02 8.16
CA SER A 78 13.57 8.13 9.25
C SER A 78 12.42 7.84 10.22
N THR A 79 11.61 8.85 10.54
CA THR A 79 10.44 8.69 11.42
C THR A 79 9.42 7.72 10.83
N ILE A 80 9.10 7.88 9.55
CA ILE A 80 8.11 7.04 8.86
C ILE A 80 8.64 5.62 8.68
N ILE A 81 9.89 5.44 8.24
CA ILE A 81 10.48 4.12 8.06
C ILE A 81 10.57 3.37 9.39
N ASN A 82 10.98 4.04 10.47
CA ASN A 82 11.02 3.44 11.79
C ASN A 82 9.62 2.96 12.24
N ALA A 83 8.57 3.74 11.96
CA ALA A 83 7.20 3.35 12.27
C ALA A 83 6.68 2.18 11.41
N VAL A 84 7.15 2.07 10.15
CA VAL A 84 6.85 0.93 9.28
C VAL A 84 7.59 -0.33 9.73
N ASP A 85 8.79 -0.20 10.30
CA ASP A 85 9.58 -1.32 10.81
C ASP A 85 9.09 -1.81 12.18
N ASN A 86 8.63 -0.90 13.04
CA ASN A 86 8.12 -1.20 14.38
C ASN A 86 6.59 -1.05 14.45
N LEU A 87 5.89 -1.73 13.55
CA LEU A 87 4.45 -1.58 13.37
C LEU A 87 3.69 -1.93 14.66
N THR A 88 3.12 -0.92 15.31
CA THR A 88 2.20 -1.12 16.44
C THR A 88 0.77 -1.12 15.88
N PRO A 89 -0.05 -2.18 16.10
CA PRO A 89 -1.39 -2.24 15.56
C PRO A 89 -2.24 -1.04 16.01
N GLY A 90 -2.76 -0.30 15.03
CA GLY A 90 -3.92 0.57 15.23
C GLY A 90 -3.72 2.08 15.36
N ASN A 91 -2.52 2.68 15.25
CA ASN A 91 -2.40 4.12 15.54
C ASN A 91 -1.24 4.92 14.94
N THR A 92 -0.91 4.72 13.66
CA THR A 92 0.13 5.53 13.02
C THR A 92 -0.39 6.21 11.76
N LEU A 93 -0.75 7.50 11.89
CA LEU A 93 -1.10 8.39 10.77
C LEU A 93 -0.14 9.57 10.77
N PHE A 94 0.51 9.81 9.63
CA PHE A 94 1.39 10.96 9.43
C PHE A 94 0.76 11.93 8.42
N PHE A 95 0.85 13.21 8.71
CA PHE A 95 0.56 14.28 7.76
C PHE A 95 1.84 15.07 7.52
N VAL A 96 2.31 15.08 6.28
CA VAL A 96 3.52 15.81 5.87
C VAL A 96 3.08 17.01 5.05
N ASP A 97 3.32 18.20 5.61
CA ASP A 97 3.05 19.47 4.94
C ASP A 97 4.34 20.18 4.58
N GLY A 98 4.28 21.02 3.57
CA GLY A 98 5.38 21.87 3.16
C GLY A 98 4.97 22.77 2.00
N PRO A 99 5.62 23.92 1.81
CA PRO A 99 5.39 24.79 0.65
C PRO A 99 5.59 24.11 -0.71
N GLU A 100 5.17 24.78 -1.77
CA GLU A 100 5.48 24.34 -3.13
C GLU A 100 7.00 24.30 -3.36
N GLY A 101 7.49 23.33 -4.14
CA GLY A 101 8.92 23.21 -4.43
C GLY A 101 9.78 22.57 -3.34
N THR A 102 9.24 22.25 -2.15
CA THR A 102 10.02 21.65 -1.05
C THR A 102 10.34 20.16 -1.20
N GLY A 103 10.14 19.58 -2.39
CA GLY A 103 10.52 18.19 -2.66
C GLY A 103 9.67 17.11 -1.96
N LYS A 104 8.44 17.42 -1.52
CA LYS A 104 7.52 16.42 -0.91
C LYS A 104 7.37 15.15 -1.75
N SER A 105 7.24 15.28 -3.07
CA SER A 105 7.15 14.13 -3.97
C SER A 105 8.45 13.32 -3.99
N THR A 106 9.61 13.96 -3.89
CA THR A 106 10.92 13.28 -3.77
C THR A 106 10.99 12.47 -2.49
N LEU A 107 10.58 13.05 -1.35
CA LEU A 107 10.50 12.34 -0.08
C LEU A 107 9.58 11.11 -0.17
N LEU A 108 8.36 11.27 -0.70
CA LEU A 108 7.40 10.17 -0.86
C LEU A 108 7.94 9.05 -1.77
N LYS A 109 8.69 9.39 -2.83
CA LYS A 109 9.35 8.39 -3.70
C LYS A 109 10.35 7.54 -2.91
N HIS A 110 11.20 8.16 -2.08
CA HIS A 110 12.20 7.43 -1.28
C HIS A 110 11.52 6.52 -0.25
N ILE A 111 10.46 7.00 0.41
CA ILE A 111 9.67 6.19 1.36
C ILE A 111 9.08 4.96 0.64
N LEU A 112 8.40 5.18 -0.49
CA LEU A 112 7.82 4.09 -1.29
C LEU A 112 8.89 3.08 -1.73
N ALA A 113 10.03 3.56 -2.22
CA ALA A 113 11.12 2.72 -2.66
C ALA A 113 11.66 1.85 -1.50
N LYS A 114 11.94 2.45 -0.35
CA LYS A 114 12.45 1.73 0.82
C LYS A 114 11.49 0.67 1.33
N VAL A 115 10.20 0.98 1.43
CA VAL A 115 9.19 0.04 1.91
C VAL A 115 9.06 -1.15 0.97
N ARG A 116 8.98 -0.90 -0.35
CA ARG A 116 8.89 -1.96 -1.37
C ARG A 116 10.15 -2.80 -1.48
N LEU A 117 11.33 -2.17 -1.41
CA LEU A 117 12.63 -2.85 -1.41
C LEU A 117 12.73 -3.85 -0.25
N SER A 118 12.09 -3.52 0.88
CA SER A 118 12.02 -4.37 2.08
C SER A 118 10.96 -5.48 1.98
N GLY A 119 10.35 -5.69 0.81
CA GLY A 119 9.33 -6.71 0.56
C GLY A 119 7.96 -6.40 1.19
N LYS A 120 7.73 -5.16 1.65
CA LYS A 120 6.46 -4.72 2.25
C LYS A 120 5.56 -4.07 1.19
N ILE A 121 4.26 -4.09 1.41
CA ILE A 121 3.26 -3.54 0.49
C ILE A 121 3.10 -2.03 0.73
N ALA A 122 3.25 -1.20 -0.32
CA ALA A 122 3.11 0.26 -0.23
C ALA A 122 2.22 0.83 -1.34
N LEU A 123 0.95 1.12 -1.02
CA LEU A 123 0.00 1.66 -1.99
C LEU A 123 0.17 3.17 -2.20
N ALA A 124 0.75 3.56 -3.33
CA ALA A 124 0.89 4.96 -3.73
C ALA A 124 -0.43 5.49 -4.34
N VAL A 125 -1.10 6.40 -3.63
CA VAL A 125 -2.40 6.94 -4.04
C VAL A 125 -2.36 8.47 -4.09
N ALA A 126 -2.89 9.05 -5.16
CA ALA A 126 -3.02 10.50 -5.33
C ALA A 126 -4.46 10.91 -5.66
N SER A 127 -4.79 12.19 -5.50
CA SER A 127 -6.11 12.73 -5.86
C SER A 127 -6.31 12.87 -7.37
N SER A 128 -5.26 13.23 -8.12
CA SER A 128 -5.27 13.44 -9.57
C SER A 128 -4.35 12.49 -10.33
N GLY A 129 -4.62 12.28 -11.61
CA GLY A 129 -3.79 11.44 -12.48
C GLY A 129 -2.37 11.99 -12.62
N ILE A 130 -2.23 13.31 -12.80
CA ILE A 130 -0.90 13.95 -12.91
C ILE A 130 -0.10 13.77 -11.62
N ALA A 131 -0.71 13.94 -10.46
CA ALA A 131 -0.03 13.71 -9.19
C ALA A 131 0.38 12.23 -9.00
N SER A 132 -0.41 11.28 -9.51
CA SER A 132 -0.04 9.86 -9.43
C SER A 132 1.18 9.50 -10.27
N LEU A 133 1.44 10.20 -11.38
CA LEU A 133 2.63 9.96 -12.21
C LEU A 133 3.93 10.32 -11.49
N LEU A 134 3.86 11.17 -10.47
CA LEU A 134 5.01 11.54 -9.66
C LEU A 134 5.42 10.45 -8.67
N LEU A 135 4.63 9.38 -8.48
CA LEU A 135 4.93 8.30 -7.56
C LEU A 135 5.08 7.00 -8.35
N MET A 136 6.11 6.20 -8.07
CA MET A 136 6.27 4.90 -8.72
C MET A 136 5.05 4.02 -8.43
N GLY A 137 4.42 3.50 -9.48
CA GLY A 137 3.17 2.72 -9.36
C GLY A 137 1.97 3.51 -8.81
N GLY A 138 2.05 4.85 -8.79
CA GLY A 138 1.00 5.73 -8.30
C GLY A 138 -0.29 5.56 -9.07
N ARG A 139 -1.41 5.65 -8.36
CA ARG A 139 -2.77 5.61 -8.95
C ARG A 139 -3.68 6.64 -8.30
N THR A 140 -4.77 6.99 -8.97
CA THR A 140 -5.76 7.87 -8.35
C THR A 140 -6.57 7.13 -7.28
N ALA A 141 -6.96 7.83 -6.21
CA ALA A 141 -7.79 7.28 -5.13
C ALA A 141 -9.07 6.63 -5.66
N HIS A 142 -9.70 7.25 -6.66
CA HIS A 142 -10.86 6.72 -7.36
C HIS A 142 -10.60 5.34 -7.97
N SER A 143 -9.49 5.17 -8.67
CA SER A 143 -9.15 3.91 -9.34
C SER A 143 -8.64 2.83 -8.38
N THR A 144 -8.02 3.21 -7.26
CA THR A 144 -7.47 2.28 -6.26
C THR A 144 -8.56 1.75 -5.33
N PHE A 145 -9.36 2.65 -4.76
CA PHE A 145 -10.36 2.30 -3.76
C PHE A 145 -11.77 2.14 -4.33
N LYS A 146 -11.92 2.25 -5.67
CA LYS A 146 -13.21 2.18 -6.37
C LYS A 146 -14.24 3.17 -5.80
N ILE A 147 -13.77 4.39 -5.49
CA ILE A 147 -14.64 5.45 -4.93
C ILE A 147 -15.69 5.80 -6.00
N PRO A 148 -16.99 5.66 -5.70
CA PRO A 148 -18.03 5.94 -6.67
C PRO A 148 -18.10 7.44 -6.97
N LEU A 149 -18.31 7.77 -8.25
CA LEU A 149 -18.58 9.14 -8.65
C LEU A 149 -20.04 9.47 -8.31
N LYS A 150 -20.26 10.57 -7.58
CA LYS A 150 -21.59 11.12 -7.39
C LYS A 150 -21.98 11.85 -8.67
N LEU A 151 -22.75 11.17 -9.52
CA LEU A 151 -23.29 11.74 -10.75
C LEU A 151 -24.61 12.44 -10.46
N SER A 152 -24.87 13.52 -11.19
CA SER A 152 -26.15 14.24 -11.23
C SER A 152 -26.65 14.27 -12.67
N ASP A 153 -27.92 14.61 -12.89
CA ASP A 153 -28.51 14.71 -14.24
C ASP A 153 -27.79 15.71 -15.14
N THR A 154 -27.04 16.65 -14.55
CA THR A 154 -26.21 17.64 -15.25
C THR A 154 -24.75 17.23 -15.40
N SER A 155 -24.34 16.06 -14.93
CA SER A 155 -22.96 15.58 -15.03
C SER A 155 -22.66 15.10 -16.44
N THR A 156 -21.80 15.82 -17.16
CA THR A 156 -21.36 15.46 -18.53
C THR A 156 -19.85 15.26 -18.58
N CYS A 157 -19.37 14.31 -19.40
CA CYS A 157 -17.95 14.12 -19.73
C CYS A 157 -17.76 14.19 -21.24
N SER A 158 -16.98 15.15 -21.71
CA SER A 158 -16.69 15.31 -23.14
C SER A 158 -15.53 14.39 -23.53
N ILE A 159 -15.84 13.29 -24.20
CA ILE A 159 -14.83 12.41 -24.81
C ILE A 159 -14.59 12.90 -26.23
N TYR A 160 -13.44 13.54 -26.45
CA TYR A 160 -12.99 13.90 -27.80
C TYR A 160 -12.33 12.69 -28.45
N LYS A 161 -12.64 12.46 -29.73
CA LYS A 161 -12.23 11.28 -30.50
C LYS A 161 -10.85 11.45 -31.11
#